data_AF-A0AA97MYE6-F1
#
_entry.id   AF-A0AA97MYE6-F1
#
_cell.length_a   1.000
_cell.length_b   1.000
_cell.length_c   1.000
_cell.angle_alpha   90.00
_cell.angle_beta   90.00
_cell.angle_gamma   90.00
#
_symmetry.space_group_name_H-M   'P 1'
#
loop_
_entity.id
_entity.type
_entity.pdbx_description
1 polymer ?
#
loop_
_entity_poly.entity_id
_entity_poly.type
_entity_poly.pdbx_seq_one_letter_code
_entity_poly.pdbx_strand_id
1 'polypeptide(L)'
;QVIAYSRRRYRILGETLDVAVGNCIDRLARLLQIPNAPSPGYNVEQLAKRGHPKIHGGGPKNPQNIGGTSKPLFCPPQAVTPKLLESGEATPEDLCFSLQETAFAMLAEVTERALALTRARHLLLVGGVAC
;
A
#
# COMPACT_ATOMS: atom_id res chain seq x y z
N GLN A 1 -3.92 11.34 -6.11
CA GLN A 1 -4.02 12.07 -7.40
C GLN A 1 -2.67 12.73 -7.66
N VAL A 2 -2.29 12.84 -8.93
CA VAL A 2 -1.08 13.55 -9.38
C VAL A 2 -1.53 14.70 -10.27
N ILE A 3 -1.19 15.92 -9.87
CA ILE A 3 -1.69 17.15 -10.49
C ILE A 3 -0.49 17.99 -10.91
N ALA A 4 -0.56 18.59 -12.10
CA ALA A 4 0.45 19.51 -12.60
C ALA A 4 -0.18 20.79 -13.15
N TYR A 5 0.51 21.92 -12.96
CA TYR A 5 0.12 23.18 -13.58
C TYR A 5 0.74 23.29 -14.98
N SER A 6 -0.09 23.36 -16.02
CA SER A 6 0.38 23.49 -17.40
C SER A 6 -0.63 24.24 -18.27
N ARG A 7 -0.12 25.11 -19.14
CA ARG A 7 -0.93 25.98 -20.03
C ARG A 7 -1.98 26.78 -19.24
N ARG A 8 -1.54 27.45 -18.17
CA ARG A 8 -2.34 28.30 -17.28
C ARG A 8 -3.48 27.60 -16.51
N ARG A 9 -3.47 26.26 -16.40
CA ARG A 9 -4.49 25.49 -15.67
C ARG A 9 -3.87 24.33 -14.92
N TYR A 10 -4.48 23.95 -13.79
CA TYR A 10 -4.19 22.67 -13.13
C TYR A 10 -4.82 21.52 -13.90
N ARG A 11 -4.06 20.45 -14.09
CA ARG A 11 -4.48 19.25 -14.81
C ARG A 11 -4.15 18.01 -13.99
N ILE A 12 -5.10 17.08 -13.93
CA ILE A 12 -4.89 15.77 -13.34
C ILE A 12 -4.14 14.93 -14.37
N LEU A 13 -2.97 14.43 -13.99
CA LEU A 13 -2.13 13.55 -14.81
C LEU A 13 -2.30 12.07 -14.43
N GLY A 14 -2.74 11.81 -13.20
CA GLY A 14 -3.05 10.47 -12.73
C GLY A 14 -3.98 10.51 -11.52
N GLU A 15 -4.90 9.58 -11.47
CA GLU A 15 -5.79 9.37 -10.33
C GLU A 15 -6.06 7.88 -10.13
N THR A 16 -6.57 7.54 -8.95
CA THR A 16 -6.99 6.17 -8.66
C THR A 16 -8.31 5.89 -9.38
N LEU A 17 -8.49 4.66 -9.88
CA LEU A 17 -9.72 4.27 -10.58
C LEU A 17 -10.82 3.80 -9.63
N ASP A 18 -10.44 3.37 -8.43
CA ASP A 18 -11.33 2.67 -7.50
C ASP A 18 -11.38 3.37 -6.13
N VAL A 19 -10.31 3.28 -5.35
CA VAL A 19 -10.24 3.69 -3.95
C VAL A 19 -8.96 4.47 -3.70
N ALA A 20 -9.07 5.54 -2.90
CA ALA A 20 -7.89 6.28 -2.46
C ALA A 20 -7.03 5.45 -1.50
N VAL A 21 -5.71 5.59 -1.58
CA VAL A 21 -4.75 4.84 -0.74
C VAL A 21 -5.06 4.93 0.76
N GLY A 22 -5.46 6.10 1.26
CA GLY A 22 -5.85 6.27 2.66
C GLY A 22 -7.04 5.40 3.06
N ASN A 23 -8.08 5.33 2.22
CA ASN A 23 -9.23 4.46 2.47
C ASN A 23 -8.85 2.97 2.35
N CYS A 24 -7.89 2.60 1.49
CA CYS A 24 -7.39 1.23 1.47
C CYS A 24 -6.69 0.86 2.81
N ILE A 25 -5.84 1.76 3.32
CA ILE A 25 -5.18 1.60 4.63
C ILE A 25 -6.23 1.50 5.75
N ASP A 26 -7.23 2.37 5.76
CA ASP A 26 -8.31 2.35 6.77
C ASP A 26 -9.16 1.08 6.70
N ARG A 27 -9.35 0.51 5.51
CA ARG A 27 -10.04 -0.77 5.33
C ARG A 27 -9.21 -1.91 5.89
N LEU A 28 -7.91 -1.95 5.61
CA LEU A 28 -7.03 -2.98 6.18
C LEU A 28 -6.98 -2.86 7.71
N ALA A 29 -6.83 -1.65 8.25
CA ALA A 29 -6.82 -1.40 9.68
C ALA A 29 -8.08 -1.95 10.37
N ARG A 30 -9.25 -1.71 9.77
CA ARG A 30 -10.53 -2.26 10.26
C ARG A 30 -10.61 -3.78 10.18
N LEU A 31 -10.13 -4.38 9.09
CA LEU A 31 -10.11 -5.85 8.94
C LEU A 31 -9.23 -6.52 9.98
N LEU A 32 -8.07 -5.91 10.28
CA LEU A 32 -7.11 -6.40 11.26
C LEU A 32 -7.45 -5.97 12.71
N GLN A 33 -8.57 -5.29 12.92
CA GLN A 33 -9.00 -4.75 14.22
C GLN A 33 -7.92 -3.88 14.90
N ILE A 34 -7.16 -3.14 14.10
CA ILE A 34 -6.10 -2.25 14.57
C ILE A 34 -6.73 -1.03 15.27
N PRO A 35 -6.20 -0.58 16.42
CA PRO A 35 -6.71 0.60 17.12
C PRO A 35 -6.66 1.86 16.25
N ASN A 36 -7.66 2.74 16.38
CA ASN A 36 -7.70 4.01 15.65
C ASN A 36 -6.83 5.11 16.26
N ALA A 37 -6.43 5.00 17.54
CA ALA A 37 -5.58 6.00 18.20
C ALA A 37 -4.10 5.59 18.12
N PRO A 38 -3.15 6.50 17.81
CA PRO A 38 -3.33 7.91 17.47
C PRO A 38 -3.85 8.16 16.04
N SER A 39 -3.57 7.26 15.09
CA SER A 39 -4.24 7.17 13.79
C SER A 39 -4.13 5.72 13.28
N PRO A 40 -5.11 5.22 12.49
CA PRO A 40 -5.03 3.87 11.92
C PRO A 40 -3.83 3.72 10.98
N GLY A 41 -3.52 4.75 10.19
CA GLY A 41 -2.37 4.76 9.29
C GLY A 41 -1.03 4.62 10.03
N TYR A 42 -0.86 5.36 11.14
CA TYR A 42 0.34 5.24 11.98
C TYR A 42 0.48 3.82 12.53
N ASN A 43 -0.59 3.23 13.07
CA ASN A 43 -0.51 1.89 13.64
C ASN A 43 -0.22 0.82 12.57
N VAL A 44 -0.77 0.97 11.36
CA VAL A 44 -0.44 0.11 10.20
C VAL A 44 1.03 0.23 9.84
N GLU A 45 1.61 1.43 9.83
CA GLU A 45 3.04 1.63 9.58
C GLU A 45 3.92 1.00 10.67
N GLN A 46 3.53 1.14 11.94
CA GLN A 46 4.26 0.52 13.05
C GLN A 46 4.23 -1.01 12.99
N LEU A 47 3.14 -1.60 12.51
CA LEU A 47 3.04 -3.04 12.25
C LEU A 47 3.84 -3.45 11.01
N ALA A 48 3.79 -2.65 9.94
CA ALA A 48 4.57 -2.89 8.72
C ALA A 48 6.08 -2.95 8.99
N LYS A 49 6.59 -2.09 9.90
CA LYS A 49 8.01 -2.11 10.34
C LYS A 49 8.42 -3.43 11.00
N ARG A 50 7.47 -4.19 11.55
CA ARG A 50 7.70 -5.49 12.17
C ARG A 50 7.51 -6.64 11.17
N GLY A 51 6.86 -6.37 10.03
CA GLY A 51 6.66 -7.35 8.96
C GLY A 51 7.98 -7.75 8.33
N HIS A 52 8.08 -9.02 7.90
CA HIS A 52 9.27 -9.51 7.26
C HIS A 52 9.07 -9.57 5.73
N PRO A 53 10.11 -9.28 4.92
CA PRO A 53 10.04 -9.38 3.46
C PRO A 53 9.98 -10.83 2.93
N LYS A 54 9.45 -11.79 3.70
CA LYS A 54 9.29 -13.20 3.29
C LYS A 54 8.38 -13.35 2.06
N ILE A 55 7.60 -12.33 1.72
CA ILE A 55 6.72 -12.31 0.54
C ILE A 55 7.46 -11.84 -0.73
N HIS A 56 8.66 -11.25 -0.61
CA HIS A 56 9.40 -10.68 -1.76
C HIS A 56 10.74 -11.39 -2.07
N GLY A 57 11.24 -12.26 -1.19
CA GLY A 57 12.49 -12.99 -1.40
C GLY A 57 12.35 -14.47 -1.08
N GLY A 58 12.55 -15.34 -2.09
CA GLY A 58 12.52 -16.79 -1.95
C GLY A 58 13.61 -17.32 -1.00
N GLY A 59 13.27 -17.49 0.28
CA GLY A 59 14.09 -18.15 1.30
C GLY A 59 13.23 -18.94 2.29
N PRO A 60 13.86 -19.85 3.06
CA PRO A 60 13.58 -21.29 3.01
C PRO A 60 12.12 -21.61 3.35
N LYS A 61 11.45 -22.27 2.40
CA LYS A 61 10.13 -22.86 2.58
C LYS A 61 10.22 -23.93 3.65
N ASN A 62 9.43 -23.81 4.71
CA ASN A 62 9.16 -24.94 5.58
C ASN A 62 8.39 -26.00 4.73
N PRO A 63 8.72 -27.30 4.77
CA PRO A 63 8.21 -28.29 3.79
C PRO A 63 6.71 -28.59 3.87
N GLN A 64 5.94 -27.88 4.70
CA GLN A 64 4.54 -28.20 4.99
C GLN A 64 3.51 -27.21 4.42
N ASN A 65 3.90 -26.07 3.85
CA ASN A 65 2.93 -25.14 3.24
C ASN A 65 2.84 -25.36 1.73
N ILE A 66 1.92 -26.24 1.35
CA ILE A 66 1.46 -26.49 -0.01
C ILE A 66 0.73 -25.25 -0.52
N GLY A 67 1.28 -24.63 -1.57
CA GLY A 67 0.53 -23.93 -2.61
C GLY A 67 -0.24 -22.66 -2.23
N GLY A 68 0.42 -21.50 -2.30
CA GLY A 68 -0.25 -20.21 -2.28
C GLY A 68 0.56 -19.16 -3.04
N THR A 69 0.01 -18.65 -4.15
CA THR A 69 0.61 -17.56 -4.93
C THR A 69 0.43 -16.26 -4.14
N SER A 70 1.33 -15.93 -3.22
CA SER A 70 1.28 -14.67 -2.46
C SER A 70 1.72 -13.52 -3.36
N LYS A 71 0.87 -13.15 -4.33
CA LYS A 71 1.07 -11.93 -5.10
C LYS A 71 0.87 -10.74 -4.15
N PRO A 72 1.82 -9.81 -4.06
CA PRO A 72 1.59 -8.58 -3.32
C PRO A 72 0.37 -7.88 -3.93
N LEU A 73 -0.65 -7.65 -3.11
CA LEU A 73 -1.91 -7.04 -3.55
C LEU A 73 -1.97 -5.60 -3.05
N PHE A 74 -2.21 -4.67 -3.98
CA PHE A 74 -2.31 -3.24 -3.69
C PHE A 74 -3.42 -2.89 -2.68
N CYS A 75 -4.50 -3.66 -2.64
CA CYS A 75 -5.49 -3.60 -1.59
C CYS A 75 -6.06 -5.00 -1.42
N PRO A 76 -5.68 -5.76 -0.38
CA PRO A 76 -6.21 -7.10 -0.19
C PRO A 76 -7.73 -7.00 -0.02
N PRO A 77 -8.53 -7.67 -0.88
CA PRO A 77 -9.98 -7.56 -0.81
C PRO A 77 -10.45 -8.16 0.51
N GLN A 78 -11.51 -7.56 1.07
CA GLN A 78 -12.12 -7.99 2.34
C GLN A 78 -12.45 -9.49 2.38
N ALA A 79 -12.64 -10.12 1.22
CA ALA A 79 -12.92 -11.55 1.08
C ALA A 79 -11.68 -12.47 1.17
N VAL A 80 -10.46 -11.95 0.96
CA VAL A 80 -9.23 -12.74 0.90
C VAL A 80 -8.40 -12.57 2.16
N THR A 81 -8.33 -11.36 2.73
CA THR A 81 -7.60 -11.07 3.97
C THR A 81 -7.93 -12.03 5.13
N PRO A 82 -9.21 -12.27 5.50
CA PRO A 82 -9.53 -13.18 6.60
C PRO A 82 -9.14 -14.62 6.30
N LYS A 83 -9.24 -15.07 5.03
CA LYS A 83 -8.85 -16.42 4.64
C LYS A 83 -7.35 -16.66 4.79
N LEU A 84 -6.53 -15.65 4.48
CA LEU A 84 -5.08 -15.71 4.63
C LEU A 84 -4.63 -15.70 6.10
N LEU A 85 -5.40 -15.02 6.96
CA LEU A 85 -5.18 -15.02 8.40
C LEU A 85 -5.59 -16.36 9.03
N GLU A 86 -6.74 -16.91 8.62
CA GLU A 86 -7.23 -18.22 9.08
C GLU A 86 -6.32 -19.37 8.61
N SER A 87 -5.75 -19.29 7.41
CA SER A 87 -4.81 -20.30 6.91
C SER A 87 -3.40 -20.19 7.53
N GLY A 88 -3.10 -19.12 8.25
CA GLY A 88 -1.78 -18.87 8.84
C GLY A 88 -0.69 -18.61 7.80
N GLU A 89 -1.05 -18.36 6.54
CA GLU A 89 -0.11 -18.08 5.46
C GLU A 89 0.51 -16.68 5.55
N ALA A 90 -0.20 -15.74 6.18
CA ALA A 90 0.26 -14.36 6.35
C ALA A 90 -0.04 -13.84 7.76
N THR A 91 0.90 -13.09 8.31
CA THR A 91 0.68 -12.35 9.55
C THR A 91 0.07 -10.96 9.27
N PRO A 92 -0.62 -10.35 10.23
CA PRO A 92 -1.07 -8.95 10.12
C PRO A 92 0.07 -8.00 9.74
N GLU A 93 1.26 -8.21 10.29
CA GLU A 93 2.47 -7.43 10.02
C GLU A 93 2.94 -7.57 8.56
N ASP A 94 2.96 -8.80 8.03
CA ASP A 94 3.35 -9.07 6.64
C ASP A 94 2.35 -8.45 5.65
N LEU A 95 1.06 -8.46 5.98
CA LEU A 95 0.01 -7.81 5.18
C LEU A 95 0.16 -6.28 5.17
N CYS A 96 0.43 -5.68 6.34
CA CYS A 96 0.70 -4.24 6.45
C CYS A 96 1.93 -3.85 5.64
N PHE A 97 3.02 -4.63 5.74
CA PHE A 97 4.25 -4.41 4.98
C PHE A 97 4.00 -4.51 3.47
N SER A 98 3.40 -5.60 3.01
CA SER A 98 3.14 -5.81 1.58
C SER A 98 2.21 -4.74 1.00
N LEU A 99 1.22 -4.28 1.77
CA LEU A 99 0.32 -3.21 1.34
C LEU A 99 1.11 -1.91 1.12
N GLN A 100 1.89 -1.49 2.12
CA GLN A 100 2.62 -0.23 2.06
C GLN A 100 3.66 -0.21 0.94
N GLU A 101 4.47 -1.27 0.81
CA GLU A 101 5.48 -1.36 -0.26
C GLU A 101 4.83 -1.29 -1.64
N THR A 102 3.78 -2.07 -1.88
CA THR A 102 3.11 -2.09 -3.19
C THR A 102 2.45 -0.75 -3.49
N ALA A 103 1.74 -0.17 -2.51
CA ALA A 103 1.01 1.06 -2.71
C ALA A 103 1.91 2.27 -2.92
N PHE A 104 2.94 2.41 -2.09
CA PHE A 104 3.88 3.51 -2.19
C PHE A 104 4.82 3.38 -3.39
N ALA A 105 5.24 2.16 -3.76
CA ALA A 105 5.99 1.95 -4.99
C ALA A 105 5.19 2.40 -6.23
N MET A 106 3.91 2.04 -6.33
CA MET A 106 3.08 2.48 -7.46
C MET A 106 2.83 3.99 -7.45
N LEU A 107 2.62 4.60 -6.27
CA LEU A 107 2.49 6.05 -6.18
C LEU A 107 3.78 6.78 -6.57
N ALA A 108 4.95 6.25 -6.17
CA ALA A 108 6.25 6.76 -6.57
C ALA A 108 6.44 6.64 -8.08
N GLU A 109 6.13 5.49 -8.67
CA GLU A 109 6.24 5.25 -10.12
C GLU A 109 5.36 6.21 -10.94
N VAL A 110 4.08 6.35 -10.57
CA VAL A 110 3.16 7.28 -11.26
C VAL A 110 3.62 8.72 -11.09
N THR A 111 4.16 9.07 -9.93
CA THR A 111 4.70 10.42 -9.67
C THR A 111 5.94 10.68 -10.51
N GLU A 112 6.86 9.72 -10.62
CA GLU A 112 8.06 9.81 -11.45
C GLU A 112 7.70 9.99 -12.94
N ARG A 113 6.77 9.18 -13.46
CA ARG A 113 6.26 9.31 -14.83
C ARG A 113 5.67 10.71 -15.07
N ALA A 114 4.92 11.26 -14.11
CA ALA A 114 4.34 12.59 -14.21
C ALA A 114 5.40 13.72 -14.15
N LEU A 115 6.43 13.56 -13.32
CA LEU A 115 7.56 14.49 -13.26
C LEU A 115 8.33 14.50 -14.58
N ALA A 116 8.61 13.32 -15.14
CA ALA A 116 9.26 13.17 -16.45
C ALA A 116 8.43 13.82 -17.58
N LEU A 117 7.11 13.63 -17.57
CA LEU A 117 6.20 14.20 -18.56
C LEU A 117 6.14 15.74 -18.49
N THR A 118 6.17 16.30 -17.28
CA THR A 118 6.03 17.75 -17.06
C THR A 118 7.36 18.50 -17.02
N ARG A 119 8.48 17.78 -16.88
CA ARG A 119 9.82 18.33 -16.61
C ARG A 119 9.86 19.21 -15.36
N ALA A 120 8.97 18.96 -14.40
CA ALA A 120 8.96 19.67 -13.13
C ALA A 120 10.18 19.27 -12.29
N ARG A 121 10.78 20.25 -11.60
CA ARG A 121 11.95 20.03 -10.72
C ARG A 121 11.57 19.83 -9.25
N HIS A 122 10.32 20.13 -8.90
CA HIS A 122 9.83 20.10 -7.53
C HIS A 122 8.58 19.24 -7.47
N LEU A 123 8.49 18.45 -6.40
CA LEU A 123 7.33 17.66 -6.04
C LEU A 123 6.80 18.19 -4.71
N LEU A 124 5.48 18.38 -4.62
CA LEU A 124 4.80 18.69 -3.38
C LEU A 124 3.86 17.53 -3.04
N LEU A 125 4.14 16.85 -1.93
CA LEU A 125 3.25 15.83 -1.38
C LEU A 125 2.23 16.51 -0.46
N VAL A 126 0.94 16.23 -0.68
CA VAL A 126 -0.17 16.79 0.11
C VAL A 126 -1.16 15.69 0.51
N GLY A 127 -1.94 15.95 1.56
CA GLY A 127 -3.01 15.07 2.03
C GLY A 127 -2.68 14.35 3.34
N GLY A 128 -3.69 13.69 3.93
CA GLY A 128 -3.56 13.08 5.26
C GLY A 128 -2.68 11.82 5.32
N VAL A 129 -2.27 11.27 4.18
CA VAL A 129 -1.35 10.11 4.10
C VAL A 129 0.12 10.58 3.93
N ALA A 130 0.35 11.88 3.87
CA ALA A 130 1.69 12.46 3.73
C ALA A 130 2.45 12.60 5.08
N CYS A 131 1.81 12.24 6.20
CA CYS A 131 2.35 12.40 7.55
C CYS A 131 3.19 11.21 8.01
#